data_AF-A0A329SHT8-F1
#
_entry.id   AF-A0A329SHT8-F1
#
_cell.length_a   1.000
_cell.length_b   1.000
_cell.length_c   1.000
_cell.angle_alpha   90.00
_cell.angle_beta   90.00
_cell.angle_gamma   90.00
#
_symmetry.space_group_name_H-M   'P 1'
#
loop_
_entity.id
_entity.type
_entity.pdbx_description
1 polymer ?
#
loop_
_entity_poly.entity_id
_entity_poly.type
_entity_poly.pdbx_seq_one_letter_code
_entity_poly.pdbx_strand_id
1 'polypeptide(L)'
;MDYSQNLSIPSVANTPSSGLFFSLVAVSCFGIYYENDGVQTNYVYNESTSGKWSDQINSMRDHVIKTRLVPSGTKRLTVNADNCSGQNKNYYVQKFLLAHVDLGIFEHVDYKFFVKRHTNNSCNCGFGRIRNYMATTEC
;
A
#
# COMPACT_ATOMS: atom_id res chain seq x y z
N MET A 1 2.26 1.20 6.42
CA MET A 1 1.51 1.02 5.16
C MET A 1 1.36 2.38 4.49
N ASP A 2 1.52 2.44 3.17
CA ASP A 2 1.57 3.70 2.42
C ASP A 2 1.38 3.51 0.91
N TYR A 3 1.17 4.60 0.18
CA TYR A 3 1.22 4.64 -1.27
C TYR A 3 2.62 5.02 -1.77
N SER A 4 3.06 4.34 -2.82
CA SER A 4 4.17 4.82 -3.64
C SER A 4 3.74 6.01 -4.49
N GLN A 5 4.72 6.77 -4.99
CA GLN A 5 4.52 7.60 -6.19
C GLN A 5 3.98 6.72 -7.33
N ASN A 6 3.10 7.30 -8.17
CA ASN A 6 2.55 6.61 -9.34
C ASN A 6 3.70 6.10 -10.21
N LEU A 7 3.60 4.87 -10.67
CA LEU A 7 4.55 4.24 -11.56
C LEU A 7 3.98 4.27 -12.99
N SER A 8 4.84 4.25 -13.99
CA SER A 8 4.44 4.16 -15.41
C SER A 8 4.95 2.85 -15.99
N ILE A 9 4.07 2.10 -16.63
CA ILE A 9 4.39 0.83 -17.29
C ILE A 9 3.96 0.83 -18.77
N PRO A 10 4.69 0.15 -19.67
CA PRO A 10 5.97 -0.53 -19.44
C PRO A 10 7.10 0.47 -19.11
N SER A 11 8.03 0.05 -18.25
CA SER A 11 9.22 0.85 -17.93
C SER A 11 10.25 0.63 -19.03
N VAL A 12 10.41 1.59 -19.94
CA VAL A 12 11.41 1.52 -21.02
C VAL A 12 12.56 2.48 -20.71
N ALA A 13 13.71 1.94 -20.31
CA ALA A 13 14.91 2.71 -20.00
C ALA A 13 15.55 3.34 -21.25
N ASN A 14 15.37 2.69 -22.41
CA ASN A 14 15.88 3.13 -23.70
C ASN A 14 14.70 3.48 -24.62
N THR A 15 14.37 4.77 -24.75
CA THR A 15 13.47 5.22 -25.82
C THR A 15 14.31 5.39 -27.09
N PRO A 16 14.21 4.52 -28.11
CA PRO A 16 14.88 4.76 -29.38
C PRO A 16 14.22 6.00 -30.00
N SER A 17 15.01 6.90 -30.58
CA SER A 17 14.57 8.13 -31.24
C SER A 17 13.74 7.89 -32.52
N SER A 18 12.98 6.80 -32.62
CA SER A 18 12.28 6.36 -33.83
C SER A 18 10.87 5.87 -33.53
N GLY A 19 9.89 6.76 -33.70
CA GLY A 19 8.56 6.44 -34.26
C GLY A 19 7.57 5.59 -33.46
N LEU A 20 7.92 5.05 -32.28
CA LEU A 20 6.99 4.23 -31.48
C LEU A 20 6.37 5.06 -30.34
N PHE A 21 5.07 5.36 -30.48
CA PHE A 21 4.27 5.92 -29.41
C PHE A 21 3.83 4.79 -28.46
N PHE A 22 4.61 4.53 -27.42
CA PHE A 22 4.16 3.67 -26.32
C PHE A 22 3.28 4.51 -25.39
N SER A 23 1.98 4.17 -25.32
CA SER A 23 1.09 4.76 -24.33
C SER A 23 1.47 4.21 -22.95
N LEU A 24 2.17 5.01 -22.15
CA LEU A 24 2.50 4.66 -20.77
C LEU A 24 1.22 4.61 -19.92
N VAL A 25 1.01 3.50 -19.23
CA VAL A 25 -0.10 3.33 -18.29
C VAL A 25 0.38 3.73 -16.90
N ALA A 26 -0.30 4.72 -16.31
CA ALA A 26 -0.09 5.08 -14.91
C ALA A 26 -0.72 4.02 -13.99
N VAL A 27 0.08 3.47 -13.09
CA VAL A 27 -0.37 2.51 -12.08
C VAL A 27 -0.11 3.05 -10.68
N SER A 28 -1.08 2.82 -9.81
CA SER A 28 -0.96 3.06 -8.38
C SER A 28 -0.37 1.83 -7.71
N CYS A 29 0.54 2.06 -6.76
CA CYS A 29 1.13 0.99 -5.94
C CYS A 29 0.91 1.30 -4.47
N PHE A 30 0.22 0.39 -3.77
CA PHE A 30 -0.03 0.47 -2.34
C PHE A 30 0.73 -0.64 -1.61
N GLY A 31 1.52 -0.27 -0.59
CA GLY A 31 2.36 -1.18 0.16
C GLY A 31 1.89 -1.37 1.59
N ILE A 32 1.78 -2.64 2.00
CA ILE A 32 1.62 -3.02 3.41
C ILE A 32 2.88 -3.78 3.83
N TYR A 33 3.63 -3.17 4.76
CA TYR A 33 4.78 -3.82 5.40
C TYR A 33 4.34 -4.51 6.68
N TYR A 34 4.63 -5.80 6.79
CA TYR A 34 4.38 -6.60 7.98
C TYR A 34 5.69 -6.77 8.74
N GLU A 35 5.82 -6.03 9.84
CA GLU A 35 7.06 -5.93 10.64
C GLU A 35 7.53 -7.29 11.21
N ASN A 36 6.60 -8.16 11.60
CA ASN A 36 6.94 -9.44 12.23
C ASN A 36 7.72 -10.39 11.30
N ASP A 37 7.39 -10.38 10.00
CA ASP A 37 8.06 -11.23 9.00
C ASP A 37 9.09 -10.45 8.18
N GLY A 38 9.12 -9.12 8.30
CA GLY A 38 9.95 -8.24 7.49
C GLY A 38 9.55 -8.18 6.01
N VAL A 39 8.32 -8.58 5.66
CA VAL A 39 7.83 -8.70 4.27
C VAL A 39 6.92 -7.53 3.90
N GLN A 40 7.17 -6.94 2.71
CA GLN A 40 6.29 -5.96 2.09
C GLN A 40 5.40 -6.62 1.03
N THR A 41 4.09 -6.52 1.19
CA THR A 41 3.12 -6.86 0.13
C THR A 41 2.75 -5.59 -0.63
N ASN A 42 2.89 -5.63 -1.96
CA ASN A 42 2.56 -4.50 -2.84
C ASN A 42 1.38 -4.84 -3.73
N TYR A 43 0.40 -3.95 -3.75
CA TYR A 43 -0.79 -4.03 -4.60
C TYR A 43 -0.65 -3.01 -5.72
N VAL A 44 -0.58 -3.50 -6.96
CA VAL A 44 -0.44 -2.66 -8.15
C VAL A 44 -1.71 -2.75 -8.98
N TYR A 45 -2.25 -1.59 -9.35
CA TYR A 45 -3.48 -1.51 -10.15
C TYR A 45 -3.46 -0.27 -11.04
N ASN A 46 -4.20 -0.34 -12.15
CA ASN A 46 -4.34 0.77 -13.10
C ASN A 46 -5.09 1.93 -12.45
N GLU A 47 -4.61 3.16 -12.63
CA GLU A 47 -5.27 4.37 -12.12
C GLU A 47 -6.70 4.54 -12.65
N SER A 48 -7.00 4.00 -13.84
CA SER A 48 -8.36 3.98 -14.39
C SER A 48 -9.35 3.13 -13.59
N THR A 49 -8.85 2.20 -12.76
CA THR A 49 -9.67 1.27 -11.99
C THR A 49 -10.19 1.91 -10.70
N SER A 50 -9.45 2.86 -10.11
CA SER A 50 -9.87 3.52 -8.86
C SER A 50 -8.96 4.67 -8.40
N GLY A 51 -9.56 5.70 -7.80
CA GLY A 51 -8.89 6.91 -7.32
C GLY A 51 -8.27 6.85 -5.92
N LYS A 52 -7.78 5.68 -5.48
CA LYS A 52 -7.14 5.49 -4.14
C LYS A 52 -8.08 5.79 -2.95
N TRP A 53 -9.35 5.41 -3.09
CA TRP A 53 -10.39 5.63 -2.09
C TRP A 53 -10.29 4.65 -0.90
N SER A 54 -11.00 4.97 0.18
CA SER A 54 -11.04 4.20 1.43
C SER A 54 -11.39 2.73 1.22
N ASP A 55 -12.27 2.43 0.28
CA ASP A 55 -12.89 1.12 0.09
C ASP A 55 -11.84 0.13 -0.43
N GLN A 56 -10.98 0.61 -1.31
CA GLN A 56 -9.88 -0.15 -1.86
C GLN A 56 -8.75 -0.32 -0.84
N ILE A 57 -8.46 0.73 -0.06
CA ILE A 57 -7.51 0.64 1.05
C ILE A 57 -7.97 -0.44 2.04
N ASN A 58 -9.26 -0.46 2.36
CA ASN A 58 -9.86 -1.45 3.25
C ASN A 58 -9.82 -2.87 2.65
N SER A 59 -10.09 -3.04 1.35
CA SER A 59 -10.01 -4.37 0.72
C SER A 59 -8.58 -4.94 0.70
N MET A 60 -7.58 -4.10 0.42
CA MET A 60 -6.17 -4.50 0.46
C MET A 60 -5.72 -4.84 1.89
N ARG A 61 -6.21 -4.10 2.90
CA ARG A 61 -5.97 -4.42 4.32
C ARG A 61 -6.65 -5.71 4.75
N ASP A 62 -7.92 -5.89 4.38
CA ASP A 62 -8.71 -7.09 4.66
C ASP A 62 -8.03 -8.35 4.10
N HIS A 63 -7.48 -8.26 2.89
CA HIS A 63 -6.68 -9.32 2.31
C HIS A 63 -5.51 -9.71 3.20
N VAL A 64 -4.68 -8.75 3.67
CA VAL A 64 -3.56 -9.06 4.58
C VAL A 64 -4.05 -9.62 5.92
N ILE A 65 -5.13 -9.08 6.48
CA ILE A 65 -5.71 -9.58 7.72
C ILE A 65 -6.09 -11.06 7.58
N LYS A 66 -6.85 -11.41 6.55
CA LYS A 66 -7.33 -12.77 6.32
C LYS A 66 -6.23 -13.74 5.94
N THR A 67 -5.24 -13.30 5.16
CA THR A 67 -4.18 -14.18 4.66
C THR A 67 -3.00 -14.35 5.60
N ARG A 68 -2.74 -13.36 6.47
CA ARG A 68 -1.56 -13.36 7.36
C ARG A 68 -1.92 -13.33 8.83
N LEU A 69 -2.78 -12.40 9.25
CA LEU A 69 -3.03 -12.12 10.69
C LEU A 69 -4.01 -13.11 11.34
N VAL A 70 -5.04 -13.54 10.62
CA VAL A 70 -5.98 -14.55 11.12
C VAL A 70 -5.28 -15.92 11.27
N PRO A 71 -4.51 -16.42 10.29
CA PRO A 71 -3.77 -17.67 10.44
C PRO A 71 -2.68 -17.62 11.51
N SER A 72 -2.06 -16.45 11.75
CA SER A 72 -1.07 -16.31 12.83
C SER A 72 -1.67 -16.31 14.23
N GLY A 73 -3.00 -16.29 14.36
CA GLY A 73 -3.70 -16.26 15.65
C GLY A 73 -3.50 -14.95 16.41
N THR A 74 -3.08 -13.88 15.74
CA THR A 74 -2.75 -12.61 16.38
C THR A 74 -4.02 -11.92 16.88
N LYS A 75 -4.12 -11.71 18.21
CA LYS A 75 -5.27 -11.05 18.85
C LYS A 75 -5.17 -9.53 18.96
N ARG A 76 -3.95 -8.99 18.94
CA ARG A 76 -3.68 -7.55 19.05
C ARG A 76 -3.03 -7.04 17.78
N LEU A 77 -3.67 -6.09 17.11
CA LEU A 77 -3.17 -5.52 15.86
C LEU A 77 -2.67 -4.09 16.11
N THR A 78 -1.42 -3.80 15.71
CA THR A 78 -0.92 -2.42 15.63
C THR A 78 -0.80 -2.02 14.17
N VAL A 79 -1.52 -0.97 13.77
CA VAL A 79 -1.46 -0.43 12.41
C VAL A 79 -0.76 0.93 12.44
N ASN A 80 0.38 1.02 11.76
CA ASN A 80 1.11 2.27 11.57
C ASN A 80 0.83 2.83 10.16
N ALA A 81 0.25 4.03 10.09
CA ALA A 81 -0.13 4.68 8.84
C ALA A 81 0.34 6.14 8.77
N ASP A 82 0.44 6.66 7.55
CA ASP A 82 0.70 8.08 7.31
C ASP A 82 -0.50 8.95 7.75
N ASN A 83 -0.24 10.22 8.05
CA ASN A 83 -1.26 11.16 8.49
C ASN A 83 -1.94 11.86 7.29
N CYS A 84 -2.44 11.07 6.35
CA CYS A 84 -3.19 11.54 5.19
C CYS A 84 -4.71 11.45 5.46
N SER A 85 -5.39 12.60 5.55
CA SER A 85 -6.83 12.68 5.82
C SER A 85 -7.70 12.07 4.75
N GLY A 86 -7.30 12.15 3.48
CA GLY A 86 -8.09 11.60 2.37
C GLY A 86 -8.07 10.07 2.31
N GLN A 87 -7.03 9.44 2.85
CA GLN A 87 -6.76 8.02 2.64
C GLN A 87 -6.80 7.26 3.96
N ASN A 88 -5.78 7.41 4.80
CA ASN A 88 -5.61 6.58 5.99
C ASN A 88 -6.34 7.14 7.21
N LYS A 89 -6.40 8.45 7.38
CA LYS A 89 -7.18 9.12 8.43
C LYS A 89 -8.61 9.42 7.97
N ASN A 90 -9.19 8.48 7.24
CA ASN A 90 -10.58 8.52 6.78
C ASN A 90 -11.50 7.82 7.80
N TYR A 91 -12.72 8.34 7.99
CA TYR A 91 -13.72 7.78 8.91
C TYR A 91 -14.09 6.32 8.58
N TYR A 92 -14.26 5.99 7.30
CA TYR A 92 -14.61 4.63 6.86
C TYR A 92 -13.50 3.62 7.19
N VAL A 93 -12.24 4.06 7.11
CA VAL A 93 -11.08 3.23 7.46
C VAL A 93 -11.03 2.96 8.96
N GLN A 94 -11.34 3.94 9.79
CA GLN A 94 -11.42 3.76 11.25
C GLN A 94 -12.58 2.83 11.62
N LYS A 95 -13.75 3.02 11.00
CA LYS A 95 -14.91 2.14 11.19
C LYS A 95 -14.64 0.69 10.76
N PHE A 96 -13.91 0.51 9.67
CA PHE A 96 -13.48 -0.82 9.22
C PHE A 96 -12.62 -1.55 10.26
N LEU A 97 -11.66 -0.85 10.88
CA LEU A 97 -10.83 -1.43 11.94
C LEU A 97 -11.65 -1.72 13.20
N LEU A 98 -12.56 -0.81 13.57
CA LEU A 98 -13.46 -1.02 14.70
C LEU A 98 -14.36 -2.24 14.49
N ALA A 99 -14.91 -2.42 13.29
CA ALA A 99 -15.74 -3.56 12.96
C ALA A 99 -15.00 -4.90 13.15
N HIS A 100 -13.69 -4.96 12.92
CA HIS A 100 -12.91 -6.17 13.19
C HIS A 100 -12.77 -6.48 14.68
N VAL A 101 -12.82 -5.46 15.54
CA VAL A 101 -12.87 -5.64 17.00
C VAL A 101 -14.25 -6.10 17.41
N ASP A 102 -15.31 -5.44 16.91
CA ASP A 102 -16.70 -5.78 17.22
C ASP A 102 -17.08 -7.20 16.76
N LEU A 103 -16.48 -7.67 15.66
CA LEU A 103 -16.64 -9.04 15.14
C LEU A 103 -15.79 -10.08 15.91
N GLY A 104 -14.98 -9.67 16.88
CA GLY A 104 -14.12 -10.55 17.68
C GLY A 104 -12.93 -11.14 16.93
N ILE A 105 -12.59 -10.59 15.75
CA ILE A 105 -11.39 -11.01 14.99
C ILE A 105 -10.14 -10.60 15.76
N PHE A 106 -10.13 -9.36 16.26
CA PHE A 106 -9.09 -8.83 17.13
C PHE A 106 -9.71 -8.42 18.46
N GLU A 107 -8.96 -8.60 19.56
CA GLU A 107 -9.36 -8.10 20.88
C GLU A 107 -9.06 -6.61 21.03
N HIS A 108 -8.00 -6.14 20.37
CA HIS A 108 -7.57 -4.76 20.44
C HIS A 108 -6.85 -4.33 19.17
N VAL A 109 -7.16 -3.13 18.67
CA VAL A 109 -6.50 -2.53 17.50
C VAL A 109 -5.93 -1.17 17.88
N ASP A 110 -4.60 -1.06 17.84
CA ASP A 110 -3.88 0.20 18.02
C ASP A 110 -3.65 0.86 16.65
N TYR A 111 -4.38 1.93 16.35
CA TYR A 111 -4.22 2.67 15.11
C TYR A 111 -3.37 3.93 15.31
N LYS A 112 -2.13 3.91 14.85
CA LYS A 112 -1.13 4.95 15.08
C LYS A 112 -0.81 5.69 13.78
N PHE A 113 -0.69 7.01 13.89
CA PHE A 113 -0.35 7.89 12.78
C PHE A 113 1.02 8.51 12.97
N PHE A 114 1.81 8.58 11.90
CA PHE A 114 3.08 9.29 11.91
C PHE A 114 2.89 10.80 12.05
N VAL A 115 3.87 11.46 12.66
CA VAL A 115 3.90 12.93 12.74
C VAL A 115 4.00 13.50 11.32
N LYS A 116 3.19 14.53 11.04
CA LYS A 116 3.15 15.17 9.73
C LYS A 116 4.57 15.65 9.36
N ARG A 117 5.02 15.37 8.13
CA ARG A 117 6.35 15.70 7.56
C ARG A 117 7.53 14.81 7.97
N HIS A 118 7.34 13.79 8.81
CA HIS A 118 8.35 12.75 9.07
C HIS A 118 7.95 11.42 8.41
N THR A 119 7.70 11.46 7.10
CA THR A 119 7.03 10.42 6.32
C THR A 119 7.95 9.27 5.87
N ASN A 120 9.04 8.99 6.58
CA ASN A 120 9.85 7.80 6.31
C ASN A 120 9.28 6.61 7.06
N ASN A 121 8.44 5.85 6.37
CA ASN A 121 7.93 4.58 6.88
C ASN A 121 8.70 3.39 6.26
N SER A 122 8.51 2.21 6.84
CA SER A 122 9.15 0.96 6.39
C SER A 122 8.82 0.61 4.93
N CYS A 123 7.68 1.07 4.40
CA CYS A 123 7.28 0.82 3.01
C CYS A 123 8.14 1.60 2.00
N ASN A 124 8.68 2.77 2.37
CA ASN A 124 9.48 3.61 1.47
C ASN A 124 10.75 2.89 0.98
N CYS A 125 11.37 2.08 1.84
CA CYS A 125 12.54 1.27 1.46
C CYS A 125 12.19 0.26 0.36
N GLY A 126 11.05 -0.43 0.49
CA GLY A 126 10.59 -1.36 -0.54
C GLY A 126 10.19 -0.67 -1.84
N PHE A 127 9.54 0.49 -1.76
CA PHE A 127 9.21 1.29 -2.96
C PHE A 127 10.46 1.79 -3.69
N GLY A 128 11.48 2.24 -2.97
CA GLY A 128 12.76 2.63 -3.54
C GLY A 128 13.44 1.48 -4.30
N ARG A 129 13.41 0.26 -3.74
CA ARG A 129 13.92 -0.93 -4.41
C ARG A 129 13.16 -1.25 -5.71
N ILE A 130 11.83 -1.18 -5.70
CA ILE A 130 11.00 -1.40 -6.89
C ILE A 130 11.33 -0.36 -7.96
N ARG A 131 11.43 0.92 -7.59
CA ARG A 131 11.75 2.00 -8.53
C ARG A 131 13.13 1.82 -9.16
N ASN A 132 14.13 1.49 -8.35
CA ASN A 132 15.48 1.24 -8.87
C ASN A 132 15.48 0.07 -9.85
N TYR A 133 14.79 -1.03 -9.50
CA TYR A 133 14.68 -2.18 -10.39
C TYR A 133 14.00 -1.83 -11.72
N MET A 134 12.90 -1.06 -11.69
CA MET A 134 12.20 -0.61 -12.91
C MET A 134 13.07 0.32 -13.77
N ALA A 135 13.95 1.10 -13.17
CA ALA A 135 14.86 2.01 -13.89
C ALA A 135 16.04 1.28 -14.53
N THR A 136 16.49 0.15 -13.96
CA THR A 136 17.66 -0.59 -14.44
C THR A 136 17.34 -1.76 -15.35
N THR A 137 16.10 -2.25 -15.34
CA THR A 137 15.72 -3.46 -16.07
C THR A 137 15.08 -3.09 -17.40
N GLU A 138 15.66 -3.56 -18.50
CA GLU A 138 15.05 -3.48 -19.83
C GLU A 138 13.97 -4.56 -19.95
N CYS A 139 12.75 -4.17 -20.36
CA CYS A 139 11.69 -5.11 -20.74
C CYS A 139 11.91 -5.71 -22.12
#